data_AF-A0A7C2X7Z4-F1
#
_entry.id   AF-A0A7C2X7Z4-F1
#
_cell.length_a   1.000
_cell.length_b   1.000
_cell.length_c   1.000
_cell.angle_alpha   90.00
_cell.angle_beta   90.00
_cell.angle_gamma   90.00
#
_symmetry.space_group_name_H-M   'P 1'
#
loop_
_entity.id
_entity.type
_entity.pdbx_description
1 polymer ?
#
loop_
_entity_poly.entity_id
_entity_poly.type
_entity_poly.pdbx_seq_one_letter_code
_entity_poly.pdbx_strand_id
1 'polypeptide(L)'
;MLNFQDLNLSAIKQHNRIEVAKSALGEQTVNRILAFSSYLMGAPRKEIAEAFNYSVPGLASMVQRIQQEGTCAFSYNQGPRTQGVLKPVKPKAMVSSTIKDFIESNIDANILNIRINNPLEMKISFNPEHTADQIFILKCQEAGIITIQQAANFLQKTSNQIQTMIRKLKQTGGIEAVQDQRQGQKQAYKFSDEAKSNLFYYFFEDLITHRSISSIRIHDKLSQDLKIGISDRMVRNYLENIGLSAIKVRLIELAKKKISVS
;
A
#
# COMPACT_ATOMS: atom_id res chain seq x y z
N MET A 1 -3.04 9.46 43.92
CA MET A 1 -4.00 8.39 43.60
C MET A 1 -5.39 9.04 43.63
N LEU A 2 -6.18 8.94 42.57
CA LEU A 2 -7.49 9.61 42.48
C LEU A 2 -8.47 8.86 43.38
N ASN A 3 -8.91 9.47 44.49
CA ASN A 3 -9.92 8.89 45.36
C ASN A 3 -11.32 9.27 44.84
N PHE A 4 -12.00 8.32 44.21
CA PHE A 4 -13.33 8.56 43.63
C PHE A 4 -14.42 8.79 44.68
N GLN A 5 -14.14 8.51 45.96
CA GLN A 5 -15.05 8.79 47.07
C GLN A 5 -15.23 10.30 47.31
N ASP A 6 -14.29 11.12 46.84
CA ASP A 6 -14.35 12.58 46.98
C ASP A 6 -15.10 13.26 45.81
N LEU A 7 -15.56 12.48 44.83
CA LEU A 7 -16.29 12.98 43.67
C LEU A 7 -17.80 12.85 43.89
N ASN A 8 -18.53 13.95 43.70
CA ASN A 8 -19.98 13.94 43.69
C ASN A 8 -20.51 13.37 42.36
N LEU A 9 -20.71 12.05 42.33
CA LEU A 9 -21.17 11.31 41.16
C LEU A 9 -22.70 11.39 41.03
N SER A 10 -23.18 12.03 39.97
CA SER A 10 -24.60 12.04 39.61
C SER A 10 -24.93 10.86 38.69
N ALA A 11 -25.82 9.97 39.15
CA ALA A 11 -26.26 8.80 38.39
C ALA A 11 -26.88 9.18 37.02
N ILE A 12 -27.65 10.27 36.98
CA ILE A 12 -28.28 10.78 35.74
C ILE A 12 -27.21 11.20 34.73
N LYS A 13 -26.21 11.99 35.17
CA LYS A 13 -25.12 12.42 34.29
C LYS A 13 -24.25 11.25 33.86
N GLN A 14 -24.01 10.29 34.74
CA GLN A 14 -23.25 9.08 34.44
C GLN A 14 -23.92 8.26 33.35
N HIS A 15 -25.21 7.96 33.49
CA HIS A 15 -25.97 7.19 32.51
C HIS A 15 -25.95 7.85 31.13
N ASN A 16 -26.26 9.15 31.04
CA ASN A 16 -26.26 9.89 29.78
C ASN A 16 -24.88 9.90 29.11
N ARG A 17 -23.80 10.06 29.89
CA ARG A 17 -22.42 10.05 29.37
C ARG A 17 -22.00 8.66 28.89
N ILE A 18 -22.41 7.60 29.59
CA ILE A 18 -22.15 6.22 29.17
C ILE A 18 -22.87 5.93 27.86
N GLU A 19 -24.14 6.32 27.72
CA GLU A 19 -24.88 6.10 26.47
C GLU A 19 -24.27 6.85 25.28
N VAL A 20 -23.84 8.10 25.47
CA VAL A 20 -23.05 8.84 24.47
C VAL A 20 -21.76 8.08 24.13
N ALA A 21 -21.02 7.60 25.12
CA ALA A 21 -19.79 6.85 24.90
C ALA A 21 -20.05 5.53 24.14
N LYS A 22 -21.13 4.81 24.47
CA LYS A 22 -21.53 3.57 23.78
C LYS A 22 -21.85 3.84 22.31
N SER A 23 -22.54 4.94 22.02
CA SER A 23 -22.83 5.33 20.63
C SER A 23 -21.57 5.66 19.82
N ALA A 24 -20.53 6.21 20.47
CA ALA A 24 -19.30 6.63 19.82
C ALA A 24 -18.26 5.49 19.66
N LEU A 25 -18.10 4.65 20.68
CA LEU A 25 -17.03 3.64 20.76
C LEU A 25 -17.51 2.20 20.61
N GLY A 26 -18.83 1.99 20.62
CA GLY A 26 -19.46 0.68 20.66
C GLY A 26 -19.65 0.19 22.09
N GLU A 27 -20.82 -0.40 22.35
CA GLU A 27 -21.22 -0.85 23.69
C GLU A 27 -20.22 -1.81 24.35
N GLN A 28 -19.72 -2.79 23.60
CA GLN A 28 -18.79 -3.77 24.15
C GLN A 28 -17.44 -3.15 24.50
N THR A 29 -16.93 -2.22 23.68
CA THR A 29 -15.69 -1.50 23.96
C THR A 29 -15.81 -0.70 25.26
N VAL A 30 -16.93 0.01 25.43
CA VAL A 30 -17.21 0.79 26.64
C VAL A 30 -17.32 -0.11 27.86
N ASN A 31 -18.04 -1.22 27.75
CA ASN A 31 -18.16 -2.18 28.86
C ASN A 31 -16.80 -2.78 29.26
N ARG A 32 -15.90 -3.03 28.30
CA ARG A 32 -14.52 -3.49 28.59
C ARG A 32 -13.68 -2.43 29.30
N ILE A 33 -13.78 -1.17 28.84
CA ILE A 33 -13.09 -0.04 29.48
C ILE A 33 -13.57 0.13 30.92
N LEU A 34 -14.89 0.08 31.14
CA LEU A 34 -15.48 0.20 32.47
C LEU A 34 -15.09 -0.99 33.36
N ALA A 35 -15.19 -2.23 32.86
CA ALA A 35 -14.80 -3.41 33.62
C ALA A 35 -13.31 -3.41 34.00
N PHE A 36 -12.42 -3.00 33.09
CA PHE A 36 -11.00 -2.85 33.37
C PHE A 36 -10.72 -1.71 34.36
N SER A 37 -11.44 -0.60 34.25
CA SER A 37 -11.35 0.51 35.20
C SER A 37 -11.77 0.07 36.60
N SER A 38 -12.87 -0.69 36.73
CA SER A 38 -13.29 -1.28 38.01
C SER A 38 -12.24 -2.23 38.60
N TYR A 39 -11.59 -3.02 37.75
CA TYR A 39 -10.46 -3.87 38.17
C TYR A 39 -9.28 -3.05 38.72
N LEU A 40 -8.90 -1.95 38.04
CA LEU A 40 -7.85 -1.05 38.50
C LEU A 40 -8.23 -0.34 39.82
N MET A 41 -9.52 -0.10 40.04
CA MET A 41 -10.05 0.46 41.29
C MET A 41 -10.12 -0.56 42.43
N GLY A 42 -9.72 -1.82 42.20
CA GLY A 42 -9.66 -2.85 43.23
C GLY A 42 -10.98 -3.60 43.48
N ALA A 43 -11.99 -3.43 42.61
CA ALA A 43 -13.23 -4.20 42.73
C ALA A 43 -12.98 -5.71 42.53
N PRO A 44 -13.66 -6.60 43.28
CA PRO A 44 -13.44 -8.02 43.18
C PRO A 44 -13.94 -8.57 41.83
N ARG A 45 -13.18 -9.52 41.28
CA ARG A 45 -13.43 -10.07 39.92
C ARG A 45 -14.82 -10.68 39.75
N LYS A 46 -15.44 -11.18 40.83
CA LYS A 46 -16.80 -11.75 40.79
C LYS A 46 -17.86 -10.67 40.53
N GLU A 47 -17.81 -9.57 41.28
CA GLU A 47 -18.76 -8.46 41.14
C GLU A 47 -18.65 -7.78 39.77
N ILE A 48 -17.42 -7.62 39.26
CA ILE A 48 -17.22 -7.08 37.90
C ILE A 48 -17.79 -8.03 36.85
N ALA A 49 -17.56 -9.34 37.00
CA ALA A 49 -18.05 -10.34 36.06
C ALA A 49 -19.59 -10.34 36.00
N GLU A 50 -20.25 -10.25 37.16
CA GLU A 50 -21.70 -10.15 37.26
C GLU A 50 -22.22 -8.83 36.67
N ALA A 51 -21.61 -7.69 37.01
CA ALA A 51 -22.06 -6.36 36.56
C ALA A 51 -21.98 -6.17 35.04
N PHE A 52 -21.00 -6.80 34.38
CA PHE A 52 -20.75 -6.63 32.94
C PHE A 52 -21.03 -7.90 32.11
N ASN A 53 -21.70 -8.91 32.68
CA ASN A 53 -22.05 -10.18 32.03
C ASN A 53 -20.85 -10.96 31.45
N TYR A 54 -19.74 -11.00 32.17
CA TYR A 54 -18.58 -11.84 31.85
C TYR A 54 -18.58 -13.12 32.69
N SER A 55 -17.91 -14.16 32.19
CA SER A 55 -17.44 -15.24 33.07
C SER A 55 -16.20 -14.77 33.84
N VAL A 56 -16.01 -15.23 35.08
CA VAL A 56 -14.81 -14.88 35.87
C VAL A 56 -13.50 -15.20 35.12
N PRO A 57 -13.36 -16.36 34.43
CA PRO A 57 -12.20 -16.63 33.58
C PRO A 57 -12.10 -15.69 32.37
N GLY A 58 -13.24 -15.33 31.77
CA GLY A 58 -13.29 -14.40 30.63
C GLY A 58 -12.81 -13.00 31.00
N LEU A 59 -13.19 -12.50 32.17
CA LEU A 59 -12.69 -11.23 32.71
C LEU A 59 -11.18 -11.29 32.95
N ALA A 60 -10.67 -12.37 33.55
CA ALA A 60 -9.23 -12.53 33.79
C ALA A 60 -8.43 -12.53 32.48
N SER A 61 -8.90 -13.26 31.47
CA SER A 61 -8.30 -13.28 30.13
C SER A 61 -8.31 -11.89 29.47
N MET A 62 -9.43 -11.15 29.60
CA MET A 62 -9.55 -9.79 29.09
C MET A 62 -8.53 -8.85 29.76
N VAL A 63 -8.44 -8.86 31.09
CA VAL A 63 -7.49 -8.04 31.86
C VAL A 63 -6.05 -8.34 31.45
N GLN A 64 -5.69 -9.62 31.36
CA GLN A 64 -4.36 -10.05 30.94
C GLN A 64 -4.01 -9.55 29.53
N ARG A 65 -4.95 -9.68 28.59
CA ARG A 65 -4.76 -9.17 27.23
C ARG A 65 -4.57 -7.65 27.19
N ILE A 66 -5.34 -6.89 27.98
CA ILE A 66 -5.16 -5.44 28.07
C ILE A 66 -3.79 -5.08 28.64
N GLN A 67 -3.31 -5.81 29.63
CA GLN A 67 -1.97 -5.59 30.21
C GLN A 67 -0.84 -5.93 29.23
N GLN A 68 -1.04 -6.88 28.32
CA GLN A 68 -0.03 -7.31 27.35
C GLN A 68 -0.07 -6.53 26.02
N GLU A 69 -1.26 -6.28 25.49
CA GLU A 69 -1.50 -5.71 24.15
C GLU A 69 -1.87 -4.21 24.21
N GLY A 70 -2.09 -3.65 25.42
CA GLY A 70 -2.46 -2.25 25.60
C GLY A 70 -3.86 -1.92 25.07
N THR A 71 -4.02 -0.71 24.52
CA THR A 71 -5.33 -0.16 24.14
C THR A 71 -6.02 -0.93 23.00
N CYS A 72 -5.26 -1.67 22.19
CA CYS A 72 -5.81 -2.50 21.12
C CYS A 72 -6.71 -3.64 21.63
N ALA A 73 -6.55 -4.08 22.88
CA ALA A 73 -7.34 -5.17 23.46
C ALA A 73 -8.80 -4.78 23.78
N PHE A 74 -9.11 -3.49 23.84
CA PHE A 74 -10.47 -3.01 24.07
C PHE A 74 -11.38 -3.20 22.85
N SER A 75 -10.79 -3.24 21.64
CA SER A 75 -11.53 -3.42 20.40
C SER A 75 -11.99 -4.88 20.26
N TYR A 76 -13.28 -5.13 20.47
CA TYR A 76 -13.89 -6.44 20.26
C TYR A 76 -14.22 -6.67 18.79
N ASN A 77 -13.24 -7.12 18.01
CA ASN A 77 -13.51 -7.78 16.74
C ASN A 77 -13.27 -9.27 16.94
N GLN A 78 -14.36 -10.06 16.94
CA GLN A 78 -14.27 -11.52 16.94
C GLN A 78 -13.64 -11.99 15.62
N GLY A 79 -12.50 -12.69 15.70
CA GLY A 79 -11.92 -13.40 14.57
C GLY A 79 -10.38 -13.40 14.56
N PRO A 80 -9.74 -14.49 14.10
CA PRO A 80 -8.29 -14.62 14.09
C PRO A 80 -7.70 -13.59 13.12
N ARG A 81 -6.72 -12.81 13.62
CA ARG A 81 -5.81 -11.93 12.84
C ARG A 81 -6.31 -11.58 11.43
N THR A 82 -7.30 -10.70 11.35
CA THR A 82 -7.50 -9.86 10.18
C THR A 82 -7.36 -8.42 10.64
N GLN A 83 -6.24 -7.79 10.26
CA GLN A 83 -6.21 -6.35 10.08
C GLN A 83 -7.36 -6.00 9.14
N GLY A 84 -8.40 -5.37 9.66
CA GLY A 84 -9.64 -5.27 8.90
C GLY A 84 -10.70 -4.44 9.59
N VAL A 85 -10.68 -3.15 9.27
CA VAL A 85 -11.87 -2.36 8.93
C VAL A 85 -12.97 -2.37 10.00
N LEU A 86 -12.98 -1.29 10.81
CA LEU A 86 -14.25 -0.76 11.31
C LEU A 86 -15.18 -0.62 10.11
N LYS A 87 -16.29 -1.36 10.09
CA LYS A 87 -17.32 -1.22 9.05
C LYS A 87 -17.65 0.28 8.91
N PRO A 88 -17.63 0.85 7.69
CA PRO A 88 -18.00 2.23 7.53
C PRO A 88 -19.47 2.35 7.92
N VAL A 89 -19.73 3.01 9.05
CA VAL A 89 -21.01 3.70 9.22
C VAL A 89 -21.13 4.58 7.99
N LYS A 90 -22.15 4.34 7.15
CA LYS A 90 -22.46 5.24 6.03
C LYS A 90 -22.46 6.65 6.61
N PRO A 91 -21.58 7.57 6.17
CA PRO A 91 -21.61 8.91 6.69
C PRO A 91 -22.95 9.49 6.27
N LYS A 92 -23.87 9.64 7.22
CA LYS A 92 -24.88 10.68 7.13
C LYS A 92 -24.05 11.93 6.95
N ALA A 93 -24.21 12.58 5.79
CA ALA A 93 -23.43 13.75 5.41
C ALA A 93 -23.53 14.81 6.52
N MET A 94 -22.57 14.77 7.43
CA MET A 94 -22.38 15.76 8.45
C MET A 94 -21.09 16.43 8.05
N VAL A 95 -21.28 17.57 7.41
CA VAL A 95 -20.26 18.57 7.15
C VAL A 95 -19.59 18.86 8.49
N SER A 96 -18.48 18.18 8.77
CA SER A 96 -17.60 18.55 9.89
C SER A 96 -16.66 19.61 9.33
N SER A 97 -17.13 20.84 9.39
CA SER A 97 -16.34 22.05 9.20
C SER A 97 -15.34 22.28 10.35
N THR A 98 -15.26 21.43 11.36
CA THR A 98 -14.58 21.78 12.63
C THR A 98 -13.11 21.39 12.74
N ILE A 99 -12.55 20.53 11.86
CA ILE A 99 -11.10 20.17 11.93
C ILE A 99 -10.25 21.06 11.02
N LYS A 100 -10.82 21.64 9.96
CA LYS A 100 -10.07 22.51 9.05
C LYS A 100 -9.65 23.84 9.69
N ASP A 101 -10.38 24.30 10.70
CA ASP A 101 -10.15 25.61 11.32
C ASP A 101 -8.96 25.64 12.30
N PHE A 102 -8.40 24.47 12.67
CA PHE A 102 -7.34 24.36 13.69
C PHE A 102 -6.01 23.81 13.18
N ILE A 103 -5.90 23.52 11.87
CA ILE A 103 -4.68 23.01 11.25
C ILE A 103 -4.14 24.06 10.27
N GLU A 104 -3.22 24.88 10.76
CA GLU A 104 -2.40 25.71 9.88
C GLU A 104 -1.26 24.84 9.35
N SER A 105 -1.21 24.68 8.03
CA SER A 105 -0.08 24.07 7.33
C SER A 105 0.60 25.11 6.45
N ASN A 106 1.89 25.35 6.71
CA ASN A 106 2.71 26.26 5.92
C ASN A 106 3.87 25.51 5.28
N ILE A 107 4.24 25.92 4.07
CA ILE A 107 5.23 25.24 3.22
C ILE A 107 6.51 26.06 3.20
N ASP A 108 7.58 25.51 3.78
CA ASP A 108 8.94 26.01 3.59
C ASP A 108 9.85 24.84 3.22
N ALA A 109 10.46 24.87 2.03
CA ALA A 109 11.59 24.04 1.62
C ALA A 109 11.56 22.58 2.15
N ASN A 110 10.51 21.83 1.82
CA ASN A 110 10.27 20.43 2.22
C ASN A 110 9.95 20.18 3.71
N ILE A 111 9.52 21.19 4.45
CA ILE A 111 9.05 21.06 5.82
C ILE A 111 7.52 21.23 5.83
N LEU A 112 6.81 20.23 6.34
CA LEU A 112 5.39 20.39 6.71
C LEU A 112 5.36 20.81 8.16
N ASN A 113 4.93 22.04 8.40
CA ASN A 113 4.57 22.51 9.73
C ASN A 113 3.10 22.16 9.94
N ILE A 114 2.79 21.27 10.89
CA ILE A 114 1.44 20.98 11.32
C ILE A 114 1.26 21.61 12.70
N ARG A 115 0.46 22.67 12.78
CA ARG A 115 0.05 23.24 14.06
C ARG A 115 -1.31 22.66 14.44
N ILE A 116 -1.41 22.05 15.63
CA ILE A 116 -2.66 21.47 16.15
C ILE A 116 -2.92 22.13 17.50
N ASN A 117 -3.83 23.11 17.57
CA ASN A 117 -4.18 23.84 18.80
C ASN A 117 -2.95 24.32 19.60
N ASN A 118 -2.60 25.60 19.43
CA ASN A 118 -1.48 26.28 20.09
C ASN A 118 -1.24 25.74 21.53
N PRO A 119 -0.04 25.19 21.87
CA PRO A 119 1.27 25.45 21.27
C PRO A 119 1.90 24.27 20.51
N LEU A 120 1.16 23.21 20.19
CA LEU A 120 1.75 22.02 19.57
C LEU A 120 2.04 22.26 18.08
N GLU A 121 3.32 22.51 17.78
CA GLU A 121 3.86 22.62 16.43
C GLU A 121 4.71 21.38 16.13
N MET A 122 4.31 20.65 15.09
CA MET A 122 5.06 19.51 14.58
C MET A 122 5.70 19.91 13.26
N LYS A 123 7.04 19.86 13.21
CA LYS A 123 7.81 20.05 11.98
C LYS A 123 8.27 18.71 11.48
N ILE A 124 7.87 18.34 10.28
CA ILE A 124 8.33 17.11 9.64
C ILE A 124 9.07 17.51 8.37
N SER A 125 10.31 17.03 8.23
CA SER A 125 11.08 17.17 6.99
C SER A 125 10.76 16.01 6.06
N PHE A 126 10.63 16.29 4.76
CA PHE A 126 10.34 15.31 3.74
C PHE A 126 11.40 15.30 2.65
N ASN A 127 11.63 14.13 2.08
CA ASN A 127 12.29 13.97 0.81
C ASN A 127 11.26 13.47 -0.23
N PRO A 128 10.98 14.25 -1.29
CA PRO A 128 10.01 13.86 -2.32
C PRO A 128 10.39 12.60 -3.09
N GLU A 129 11.65 12.15 -3.03
CA GLU A 129 12.11 10.91 -3.66
C GLU A 129 11.91 9.68 -2.77
N HIS A 130 11.76 9.89 -1.46
CA HIS A 130 11.64 8.81 -0.49
C HIS A 130 10.21 8.26 -0.45
N THR A 131 10.07 6.95 -0.61
CA THR A 131 8.74 6.33 -0.74
C THR A 131 7.90 6.42 0.52
N ALA A 132 8.51 6.35 1.70
CA ALA A 132 7.78 6.48 2.96
C ALA A 132 7.19 7.90 3.12
N ASP A 133 7.93 8.91 2.69
CA ASP A 133 7.57 10.33 2.78
C ASP A 133 6.44 10.63 1.80
N GLN A 134 6.55 10.10 0.59
CA GLN A 134 5.47 10.15 -0.41
C GLN A 134 4.18 9.51 0.12
N ILE A 135 4.25 8.33 0.75
CA ILE A 135 3.08 7.68 1.38
C ILE A 135 2.52 8.55 2.50
N PHE A 136 3.38 9.11 3.35
CA PHE A 136 2.97 9.98 4.46
C PHE A 136 2.20 11.20 3.94
N ILE A 137 2.72 11.90 2.93
CA ILE A 137 2.06 13.06 2.31
C ILE A 137 0.70 12.66 1.71
N LEU A 138 0.61 11.52 1.03
CA LEU A 138 -0.67 11.02 0.49
C LEU A 138 -1.67 10.69 1.61
N LYS A 139 -1.21 10.17 2.76
CA LYS A 139 -2.05 9.91 3.94
C LYS A 139 -2.49 11.20 4.62
N CYS A 140 -1.63 12.21 4.71
CA CYS A 140 -2.01 13.54 5.19
C CYS A 140 -3.08 14.18 4.30
N GLN A 141 -2.94 14.03 2.99
CA GLN A 141 -3.96 14.48 2.04
C GLN A 141 -5.27 13.69 2.24
N GLU A 142 -5.20 12.36 2.35
CA GLU A 142 -6.37 11.50 2.54
C GLU A 142 -7.14 11.88 3.83
N ALA A 143 -6.40 12.19 4.90
CA ALA A 143 -6.93 12.66 6.17
C ALA A 143 -7.44 14.11 6.13
N GLY A 144 -7.23 14.84 5.02
CA GLY A 144 -7.65 16.23 4.85
C GLY A 144 -6.79 17.25 5.59
N ILE A 145 -5.61 16.85 6.09
CA ILE A 145 -4.64 17.71 6.80
C ILE A 145 -4.02 18.71 5.83
N ILE A 146 -3.76 18.26 4.59
CA ILE A 146 -3.24 19.09 3.50
C ILE A 146 -4.16 19.00 2.29
N THR A 147 -4.19 20.06 1.49
CA THR A 147 -4.93 20.09 0.23
C THR A 147 -4.24 19.26 -0.85
N ILE A 148 -5.00 18.89 -1.89
CA ILE A 148 -4.43 18.20 -3.07
C ILE A 148 -3.35 19.05 -3.74
N GLN A 149 -3.50 20.37 -3.74
CA GLN A 149 -2.52 21.30 -4.32
C GLN A 149 -1.22 21.32 -3.50
N GLN A 150 -1.32 21.34 -2.17
CA GLN A 150 -0.15 21.24 -1.31
C GLN A 150 0.56 19.89 -1.48
N ALA A 151 -0.19 18.78 -1.52
CA ALA A 151 0.38 17.45 -1.78
C ALA A 151 1.05 17.35 -3.17
N ALA A 152 0.44 17.95 -4.19
CA ALA A 152 1.01 18.05 -5.55
C ALA A 152 2.36 18.80 -5.53
N ASN A 153 2.43 19.91 -4.81
CA ASN A 153 3.67 20.68 -4.64
C ASN A 153 4.74 19.88 -3.88
N PHE A 154 4.38 19.21 -2.77
CA PHE A 154 5.31 18.38 -1.98
C PHE A 154 5.93 17.25 -2.81
N LEU A 155 5.13 16.59 -3.65
CA LEU A 155 5.59 15.43 -4.43
C LEU A 155 6.06 15.78 -5.84
N GLN A 156 6.06 17.07 -6.21
CA GLN A 156 6.37 17.57 -7.55
C GLN A 156 5.55 16.85 -8.63
N LYS A 157 4.26 16.65 -8.38
CA LYS A 157 3.31 15.93 -9.24
C LYS A 157 2.09 16.78 -9.51
N THR A 158 1.33 16.43 -10.54
CA THR A 158 0.06 17.11 -10.82
C THR A 158 -1.04 16.63 -9.88
N SER A 159 -2.05 17.47 -9.63
CA SER A 159 -3.24 17.11 -8.83
C SER A 159 -3.91 15.81 -9.31
N ASN A 160 -3.95 15.56 -10.61
CA ASN A 160 -4.49 14.32 -11.19
C ASN A 160 -3.63 13.08 -10.85
N GLN A 161 -2.31 13.22 -10.87
CA GLN A 161 -1.39 12.17 -10.45
C GLN A 161 -1.57 11.86 -8.96
N ILE A 162 -1.68 12.89 -8.13
CA ILE A 162 -1.96 12.73 -6.69
C ILE A 162 -3.27 11.97 -6.46
N GLN A 163 -4.37 12.38 -7.10
CA GLN A 163 -5.65 11.67 -6.99
C GLN A 163 -5.55 10.20 -7.41
N THR A 164 -4.80 9.91 -8.46
CA THR A 164 -4.56 8.55 -8.93
C THR A 164 -3.77 7.74 -7.90
N MET A 165 -2.71 8.31 -7.33
CA MET A 165 -1.91 7.68 -6.29
C MET A 165 -2.73 7.41 -5.02
N ILE A 166 -3.60 8.34 -4.60
CA ILE A 166 -4.49 8.15 -3.44
C ILE A 166 -5.48 7.00 -3.70
N ARG A 167 -6.07 6.94 -4.91
CA ARG A 167 -6.97 5.83 -5.28
C ARG A 167 -6.24 4.50 -5.23
N LYS A 168 -5.02 4.42 -5.77
CA LYS A 168 -4.19 3.23 -5.70
C LYS A 168 -3.84 2.87 -4.26
N LEU A 169 -3.47 3.83 -3.43
CA LEU A 169 -3.13 3.62 -2.01
C LEU A 169 -4.30 3.02 -1.22
N LYS A 170 -5.53 3.44 -1.52
CA LYS A 170 -6.74 2.84 -0.94
C LYS A 170 -6.99 1.40 -1.38
N GLN A 171 -6.59 1.05 -2.60
CA GLN A 171 -6.81 -0.28 -3.17
C GLN A 171 -5.73 -1.29 -2.75
N THR A 172 -4.46 -0.88 -2.76
CA THR A 172 -3.31 -1.76 -2.50
C THR A 172 -2.81 -1.69 -1.05
N GLY A 173 -3.20 -0.65 -0.31
CA GLY A 173 -2.86 -0.50 1.11
C GLY A 173 -1.39 -0.17 1.40
N GLY A 174 -0.55 0.09 0.39
CA GLY A 174 0.88 0.24 0.62
C GLY A 174 1.71 0.84 -0.52
N ILE A 175 2.99 0.46 -0.53
CA ILE A 175 4.10 1.01 -1.32
C ILE A 175 3.82 1.03 -2.83
N GLU A 176 3.03 0.07 -3.32
CA GLU A 176 2.64 -0.07 -4.72
C GLU A 176 1.94 1.15 -5.30
N ALA A 177 1.30 1.97 -4.46
CA ALA A 177 0.62 3.19 -4.89
C ALA A 177 1.57 4.29 -5.35
N VAL A 178 2.82 4.20 -4.91
CA VAL A 178 3.84 5.23 -5.04
C VAL A 178 5.03 4.74 -5.87
N GLN A 179 5.26 3.43 -5.88
CA GLN A 179 6.25 2.79 -6.71
C GLN A 179 5.94 3.02 -8.20
N ASP A 180 6.95 3.42 -8.98
CA ASP A 180 6.81 3.54 -10.43
C ASP A 180 6.65 2.13 -11.03
N GLN A 181 5.39 1.73 -11.23
CA GLN A 181 5.03 0.47 -11.88
C GLN A 181 5.15 0.53 -13.40
N ARG A 182 5.90 1.49 -13.97
CA ARG A 182 6.40 1.36 -15.34
C ARG A 182 7.36 0.16 -15.41
N GLN A 183 6.80 -1.04 -15.38
CA GLN A 183 7.36 -2.14 -16.12
C GLN A 183 7.33 -1.65 -17.57
N GLY A 184 8.49 -1.34 -18.14
CA GLY A 184 8.60 -1.02 -19.56
C GLY A 184 7.74 -2.02 -20.35
N GLN A 185 6.92 -1.51 -21.27
CA GLN A 185 5.95 -2.29 -22.04
C GLN A 185 6.48 -3.71 -22.34
N LYS A 186 5.94 -4.72 -21.64
CA LYS A 186 6.19 -6.14 -21.91
C LYS A 186 5.35 -6.67 -23.07
N GLN A 187 4.84 -5.78 -23.92
CA GLN A 187 4.13 -6.17 -25.13
C GLN A 187 5.09 -6.00 -26.29
N ALA A 188 5.41 -7.12 -26.94
CA ALA A 188 6.21 -7.22 -28.15
C ALA A 188 5.50 -6.60 -29.38
N TYR A 189 4.94 -5.39 -29.24
CA TYR A 189 4.21 -4.68 -30.31
C TYR A 189 5.09 -4.29 -31.51
N LYS A 190 6.41 -4.50 -31.44
CA LYS A 190 7.33 -4.21 -32.55
C LYS A 190 7.64 -5.40 -33.45
N PHE A 191 7.36 -6.63 -33.02
CA PHE A 191 7.48 -7.81 -33.89
C PHE A 191 6.09 -8.27 -34.29
N SER A 192 5.66 -7.89 -35.49
CA SER A 192 4.49 -8.51 -36.14
C SER A 192 4.76 -10.02 -36.32
N ASP A 193 3.71 -10.82 -36.50
CA ASP A 193 3.87 -12.27 -36.71
C ASP A 193 4.68 -12.57 -37.99
N GLU A 194 4.59 -11.69 -38.99
CA GLU A 194 5.42 -11.71 -40.18
C GLU A 194 6.91 -11.44 -39.86
N ALA A 195 7.20 -10.43 -39.03
CA ALA A 195 8.57 -10.14 -38.59
C ALA A 195 9.16 -11.27 -37.74
N LYS A 196 8.34 -11.95 -36.92
CA LYS A 196 8.77 -13.13 -36.16
C LYS A 196 9.15 -14.28 -37.09
N SER A 197 8.28 -14.59 -38.05
CA SER A 197 8.48 -15.70 -39.00
C SER A 197 9.76 -15.51 -39.82
N ASN A 198 9.98 -14.30 -40.34
CA ASN A 198 11.20 -13.96 -41.08
C ASN A 198 12.45 -13.95 -40.18
N LEU A 199 12.33 -13.50 -38.93
CA LEU A 199 13.42 -13.56 -37.97
C LEU A 199 13.89 -15.00 -37.72
N PHE A 200 12.96 -15.96 -37.59
CA PHE A 200 13.32 -17.39 -37.50
C PHE A 200 13.94 -17.90 -38.80
N TYR A 201 13.37 -17.55 -39.95
CA TYR A 201 13.92 -17.94 -41.25
C TYR A 201 15.38 -17.52 -41.40
N TYR A 202 15.70 -16.23 -41.22
CA TYR A 202 17.08 -15.75 -41.35
C TYR A 202 18.00 -16.28 -40.24
N PHE A 203 17.47 -16.54 -39.04
CA PHE A 203 18.25 -17.18 -37.98
C PHE A 203 18.72 -18.57 -38.40
N PHE A 204 17.83 -19.40 -38.97
CA PHE A 204 18.18 -20.74 -39.44
C PHE A 204 19.02 -20.70 -40.73
N GLU A 205 18.75 -19.77 -41.64
CA GLU A 205 19.57 -19.53 -42.83
C GLU A 205 21.02 -19.19 -42.44
N ASP A 206 21.24 -18.24 -41.53
CA ASP A 206 22.57 -17.89 -41.03
C ASP A 206 23.27 -19.08 -40.36
N LEU A 207 22.50 -19.90 -39.65
CA LEU A 207 22.99 -21.09 -38.99
C LEU A 207 23.48 -22.15 -39.98
N ILE A 208 22.73 -22.38 -41.06
CA ILE A 208 23.05 -23.35 -42.11
C ILE A 208 24.19 -22.84 -42.99
N THR A 209 24.10 -21.60 -43.47
CA THR A 209 24.99 -21.04 -44.49
C THR A 209 26.32 -20.54 -43.90
N HIS A 210 26.27 -19.86 -42.75
CA HIS A 210 27.45 -19.17 -42.20
C HIS A 210 28.00 -19.81 -40.92
N ARG A 211 27.35 -20.87 -40.41
CA ARG A 211 27.70 -21.56 -39.16
C ARG A 211 27.89 -20.60 -37.97
N SER A 212 27.29 -19.42 -38.08
CA SER A 212 27.44 -18.29 -37.17
C SER A 212 26.19 -17.44 -37.28
N ILE A 213 25.73 -16.91 -36.16
CA ILE A 213 24.48 -16.14 -36.10
C ILE A 213 24.84 -14.72 -35.67
N SER A 214 24.50 -13.74 -36.51
CA SER A 214 24.73 -12.32 -36.25
C SER A 214 23.41 -11.56 -36.20
N SER A 215 23.12 -10.94 -35.06
CA SER A 215 21.93 -10.09 -34.91
C SER A 215 21.94 -8.90 -35.87
N ILE A 216 23.12 -8.44 -36.29
CA ILE A 216 23.29 -7.35 -37.25
C ILE A 216 22.87 -7.82 -38.65
N ARG A 217 23.33 -8.99 -39.11
CA ARG A 217 22.91 -9.54 -40.42
C ARG A 217 21.42 -9.85 -40.47
N ILE A 218 20.87 -10.41 -39.39
CA ILE A 218 19.44 -10.70 -39.30
C ILE A 218 18.64 -9.39 -39.33
N HIS A 219 19.12 -8.35 -38.63
CA HIS A 219 18.53 -7.01 -38.70
C HIS A 219 18.56 -6.46 -40.12
N ASP A 220 19.71 -6.50 -40.80
CA ASP A 220 19.85 -5.91 -42.13
C ASP A 220 18.91 -6.59 -43.14
N LYS A 221 18.79 -7.93 -43.07
CA LYS A 221 17.84 -8.71 -43.87
C LYS A 221 16.38 -8.35 -43.54
N LEU A 222 16.02 -8.27 -42.25
CA LEU A 222 14.68 -7.88 -41.82
C LEU A 222 14.29 -6.46 -42.24
N SER A 223 15.22 -5.51 -42.13
CA SER A 223 14.99 -4.12 -42.51
C SER A 223 14.87 -3.96 -44.03
N GLN A 224 15.63 -4.74 -44.82
CA GLN A 224 15.52 -4.75 -46.28
C GLN A 224 14.18 -5.35 -46.74
N ASP A 225 13.81 -6.52 -46.21
CA ASP A 225 12.69 -7.30 -46.75
C ASP A 225 11.32 -6.82 -46.24
N LEU A 226 11.25 -6.30 -45.00
CA LEU A 226 9.98 -5.90 -44.37
C LEU A 226 9.83 -4.39 -44.16
N LYS A 227 10.87 -3.58 -44.43
CA LYS A 227 10.87 -2.11 -44.20
C LYS A 227 10.44 -1.71 -42.78
N ILE A 228 10.76 -2.55 -41.79
CA ILE A 228 10.38 -2.37 -40.38
C ILE A 228 11.45 -1.61 -39.60
N GLY A 229 11.01 -0.68 -38.74
CA GLY A 229 11.86 0.12 -37.85
C GLY A 229 12.33 -0.63 -36.60
N ILE A 230 12.89 -1.82 -36.77
CA ILE A 230 13.46 -2.65 -35.69
C ILE A 230 14.96 -2.38 -35.63
N SER A 231 15.54 -2.25 -34.42
CA SER A 231 16.99 -2.13 -34.26
C SER A 231 17.67 -3.48 -34.04
N ASP A 232 18.96 -3.57 -34.36
CA ASP A 232 19.82 -4.74 -34.11
C ASP A 232 19.77 -5.24 -32.66
N ARG A 233 19.75 -4.31 -31.70
CA ARG A 233 19.62 -4.59 -30.26
C ARG A 233 18.30 -5.26 -29.92
N MET A 234 17.24 -4.93 -30.65
CA MET A 234 15.91 -5.50 -30.46
C MET A 234 15.83 -6.93 -30.99
N VAL A 235 16.47 -7.20 -32.13
CA VAL A 235 16.64 -8.56 -32.67
C VAL A 235 17.40 -9.44 -31.68
N ARG A 236 18.52 -8.93 -31.14
CA ARG A 236 19.31 -9.65 -30.13
C ARG A 236 18.49 -9.96 -28.88
N ASN A 237 17.83 -8.95 -28.32
CA ASN A 237 17.01 -9.10 -27.12
C ASN A 237 15.85 -10.09 -27.36
N TYR A 238 15.22 -10.05 -28.54
CA TYR A 238 14.18 -11.01 -28.88
C TYR A 238 14.71 -12.45 -28.91
N LEU A 239 15.84 -12.70 -29.58
CA LEU A 239 16.48 -14.02 -29.65
C LEU A 239 16.92 -14.54 -28.27
N GLU A 240 17.37 -13.65 -27.38
CA GLU A 240 17.72 -13.99 -25.99
C GLU A 240 16.47 -14.38 -25.18
N ASN A 241 15.39 -13.59 -25.26
CA ASN A 241 14.16 -13.84 -24.51
C ASN A 241 13.45 -15.14 -24.89
N ILE A 242 13.51 -15.54 -26.16
CA ILE A 242 12.95 -16.83 -26.61
C ILE A 242 13.90 -18.02 -26.37
N GLY A 243 15.09 -17.79 -25.82
CA GLY A 243 16.06 -18.83 -25.49
C GLY A 243 16.88 -19.36 -26.66
N LEU A 244 16.74 -18.80 -27.87
CA LEU A 244 17.52 -19.24 -29.05
C LEU A 244 19.02 -18.97 -28.90
N SER A 245 19.39 -17.89 -28.21
CA SER A 245 20.79 -17.59 -27.90
C SER A 245 21.44 -18.69 -27.04
N ALA A 246 20.69 -19.30 -26.12
CA ALA A 246 21.20 -20.35 -25.22
C ALA A 246 21.47 -21.68 -25.95
N ILE A 247 20.71 -21.99 -27.00
CA ILE A 247 20.85 -23.23 -27.78
C ILE A 247 21.68 -23.07 -29.05
N LYS A 248 22.14 -21.85 -29.38
CA LYS A 248 22.90 -21.52 -30.59
C LYS A 248 24.08 -22.47 -30.84
N VAL A 249 24.90 -22.75 -29.83
CA VAL A 249 26.07 -23.64 -29.97
C VAL A 249 25.65 -25.06 -30.34
N ARG A 250 24.64 -25.60 -29.65
CA ARG A 250 24.09 -26.94 -29.92
C ARG A 250 23.51 -27.04 -31.32
N LEU A 251 22.80 -26.00 -31.78
CA LEU A 251 22.23 -25.97 -33.12
C LEU A 251 23.32 -25.90 -34.20
N ILE A 252 24.39 -25.12 -33.98
CA ILE A 252 25.55 -25.09 -34.89
C ILE A 252 26.24 -26.45 -34.96
N GLU A 253 26.40 -27.15 -33.82
CA GLU A 253 26.96 -28.51 -33.79
C GLU A 253 26.08 -29.53 -34.53
N LEU A 254 24.75 -29.44 -34.39
CA LEU A 254 23.81 -30.28 -35.12
C LEU A 254 23.89 -30.03 -36.63
N ALA A 255 23.97 -28.77 -37.06
CA ALA A 255 24.14 -28.44 -38.47
C ALA A 255 25.47 -28.97 -39.04
N LYS A 256 26.56 -28.90 -38.26
CA LYS A 256 27.85 -29.52 -38.63
C LYS A 256 27.71 -31.04 -38.82
N LYS A 257 27.07 -31.73 -37.88
CA LYS A 257 26.89 -33.19 -37.93
C LYS A 257 26.10 -33.67 -39.15
N LYS A 258 25.06 -32.95 -39.57
CA LYS A 258 24.24 -33.37 -40.72
C LYS A 258 24.94 -33.19 -42.07
N ILE A 259 25.78 -32.17 -42.23
CA ILE A 259 26.48 -31.91 -43.51
C ILE A 259 27.67 -32.87 -43.69
N SER A 260 28.24 -33.42 -42.62
CA SER A 260 29.30 -34.44 -42.71
C SER A 260 28.80 -35.84 -43.09
N VAL A 261 27.48 -36.02 -43.24
CA VAL A 261 26.81 -37.30 -43.56
C VAL A 261 26.06 -37.21 -44.90
N SER A 262 26.23 -36.10 -45.64
CA SER A 262 25.72 -35.90 -47.01
C SER A 262 26.90 -35.66 -47.95
#